data_AF-A0A3A8EVM5-F1
#
_entry.id   AF-A0A3A8EVM5-F1
#
_cell.length_a   1.000
_cell.length_b   1.000
_cell.length_c   1.000
_cell.angle_alpha   90.00
_cell.angle_beta   90.00
_cell.angle_gamma   90.00
#
_symmetry.space_group_name_H-M   'P 1'
#
loop_
_entity.id
_entity.type
_entity.pdbx_description
1 polymer ?
#
loop_
_entity_poly.entity_id
_entity_poly.type
_entity_poly.pdbx_seq_one_letter_code
_entity_poly.pdbx_strand_id
1 'polypeptide(L)'
;MGLGKFFQSLTNSAVRRELYEFTRGDAKFYYTSSDKSVQDGEIIYEAITLTRSAIDSSSDLEKNSIDITFALNSKFAQDCLRSALEENILVKVSKLQFGNLSTLWQGRVTAVKPDGVEITLKCETDYTSLGRAGARYKYQRTCCHDLYGSGCKLDKSQWGIQTTVKSVDKLNVQLRDLAVDDNYFRLGMLQSSTGVNVAIESSSGQSVTLIRRLDTLADQVTTDEALLAYNTTKQTWLQAINAETIATSALIEAIADRDALDPASPTYEQDLLDAQAIVDQKQSELDNAHQQTQDAQNAFDVASESVFFVTVYPGCMKSLTACHRFNNTDNFLGFAYMPEDNPTTTRIV
;
A
#
# COMPACT_ATOMS: atom_id res chain seq x y z
N MET A 1 7.13 31.54 -44.18
CA MET A 1 6.70 31.95 -42.83
C MET A 1 6.87 33.46 -42.72
N GLY A 2 5.81 34.22 -42.42
CA GLY A 2 5.91 35.70 -42.34
C GLY A 2 6.75 36.16 -41.14
N LEU A 3 7.49 37.27 -41.29
CA LEU A 3 8.38 37.85 -40.28
C LEU A 3 7.72 37.93 -38.89
N GLY A 4 6.43 38.27 -38.81
CA GLY A 4 5.69 38.32 -37.53
C GLY A 4 5.66 36.99 -36.77
N LYS A 5 5.51 35.85 -37.46
CA LYS A 5 5.54 34.51 -36.83
C LYS A 5 6.96 34.11 -36.39
N PHE A 6 7.98 34.59 -37.09
CA PHE A 6 9.39 34.34 -36.75
C PHE A 6 9.81 35.15 -35.51
N PHE A 7 9.46 36.43 -35.43
CA PHE A 7 9.73 37.24 -34.24
C PHE A 7 8.90 36.79 -33.03
N GLN A 8 7.65 36.38 -33.22
CA GLN A 8 6.83 35.81 -32.14
C GLN A 8 7.38 34.45 -31.65
N SER A 9 7.97 33.64 -32.53
CA SER A 9 8.68 32.41 -32.18
C SER A 9 9.96 32.69 -31.39
N LEU A 10 10.76 33.68 -31.81
CA LEU A 10 12.01 34.07 -31.14
C LEU A 10 11.77 34.69 -29.76
N THR A 11 10.80 35.61 -29.63
CA THR A 11 10.48 36.23 -28.34
C THR A 11 9.86 35.21 -27.38
N ASN A 12 8.99 34.33 -27.86
CA ASN A 12 8.38 33.29 -27.04
C ASN A 12 9.38 32.18 -26.63
N SER A 13 10.44 31.98 -27.41
CA SER A 13 11.57 31.09 -27.07
C SER A 13 12.50 31.73 -26.03
N ALA A 14 12.62 33.06 -26.00
CA ALA A 14 13.42 33.77 -24.99
C ALA A 14 12.74 33.88 -23.61
N VAL A 15 11.40 33.79 -23.56
CA VAL A 15 10.64 33.81 -22.31
C VAL A 15 10.98 32.58 -21.47
N ARG A 16 11.43 32.83 -20.24
CA ARG A 16 11.64 31.80 -19.24
C ARG A 16 10.30 31.24 -18.78
N ARG A 17 10.11 29.92 -18.93
CA ARG A 17 8.96 29.21 -18.36
C ARG A 17 9.42 28.25 -17.28
N GLU A 18 8.69 28.21 -16.18
CA GLU A 18 8.94 27.23 -15.11
C GLU A 18 7.98 26.06 -15.24
N LEU A 19 8.55 24.86 -15.16
CA LEU A 19 7.87 23.59 -15.32
C LEU A 19 8.06 22.79 -14.03
N TYR A 20 6.99 22.15 -13.57
CA TYR A 20 6.93 21.43 -12.31
C TYR A 20 6.50 20.00 -12.61
N GLU A 21 7.31 19.04 -12.19
CA GLU A 21 6.99 17.61 -12.22
C GLU A 21 6.85 17.14 -10.78
N PHE A 22 5.67 16.62 -10.44
CA PHE A 22 5.39 15.95 -9.18
C PHE A 22 5.21 14.46 -9.45
N THR A 23 5.98 13.62 -8.77
CA THR A 23 5.90 12.17 -8.89
C THR A 23 5.41 11.60 -7.57
N ARG A 24 4.28 10.87 -7.62
CA ARG A 24 3.67 10.18 -6.47
C ARG A 24 3.44 8.72 -6.85
N GLY A 25 4.25 7.82 -6.31
CA GLY A 25 4.32 6.44 -6.79
C GLY A 25 4.66 6.40 -8.28
N ASP A 26 3.83 5.72 -9.06
CA ASP A 26 3.95 5.66 -10.53
C ASP A 26 3.26 6.82 -11.26
N ALA A 27 2.44 7.60 -10.56
CA ALA A 27 1.72 8.73 -11.14
C ALA A 27 2.62 9.97 -11.24
N LYS A 28 2.58 10.63 -12.40
CA LYS A 28 3.28 11.89 -12.66
C LYS A 28 2.30 13.00 -12.99
N PHE A 29 2.52 14.16 -12.39
CA PHE A 29 1.72 15.37 -12.59
C PHE A 29 2.61 16.50 -13.10
N TYR A 30 2.19 17.15 -14.18
CA TYR A 30 2.98 18.13 -14.91
C TYR A 30 2.27 19.48 -14.93
N TYR A 31 2.86 20.47 -14.26
CA TYR A 31 2.28 21.82 -14.14
C TYR A 31 3.23 22.91 -14.60
N THR A 32 2.70 24.06 -15.00
CA THR A 32 3.47 25.27 -15.28
C THR A 32 2.79 26.48 -14.65
N SER A 33 3.62 27.43 -14.19
CA SER A 33 3.18 28.78 -13.76
C SER A 33 2.97 29.74 -14.95
N SER A 34 3.15 29.26 -16.17
CA SER A 34 2.91 30.05 -17.38
C SER A 34 1.42 30.32 -17.58
N ASP A 35 1.10 31.37 -18.35
CA ASP A 35 -0.27 31.73 -18.73
C ASP A 35 -0.96 30.68 -19.61
N LYS A 36 -0.18 29.81 -20.26
CA LYS A 36 -0.65 28.75 -21.16
C LYS A 36 0.12 27.47 -20.93
N SER A 37 -0.53 26.35 -21.22
CA SER A 37 0.10 25.04 -21.18
C SER A 37 1.35 25.00 -22.06
N VAL A 38 2.38 24.30 -21.60
CA VAL A 38 3.67 24.21 -22.27
C VAL A 38 3.92 22.77 -22.67
N GLN A 39 4.22 22.53 -23.94
CA GLN A 39 4.61 21.22 -24.43
C GLN A 39 6.14 21.14 -24.49
N ASP A 40 6.69 20.06 -23.93
CA ASP A 40 8.11 19.69 -24.03
C ASP A 40 8.19 18.21 -24.47
N GLY A 41 8.56 18.00 -25.74
CA GLY A 41 8.46 16.68 -26.37
C GLY A 41 7.02 16.15 -26.41
N GLU A 42 6.81 14.96 -25.81
CA GLU A 42 5.50 14.31 -25.69
C GLU A 42 4.73 14.74 -24.42
N ILE A 43 5.38 15.46 -23.50
CA ILE A 43 4.80 15.83 -22.21
C ILE A 43 4.13 17.20 -22.33
N ILE A 44 2.90 17.29 -21.83
CA ILE A 44 2.14 18.54 -21.73
C ILE A 44 2.07 18.96 -20.27
N TYR A 45 2.64 20.13 -19.98
CA TYR A 45 2.54 20.80 -18.68
C TYR A 45 1.29 21.67 -18.66
N GLU A 46 0.36 21.37 -17.76
CA GLU A 46 -0.89 22.10 -17.59
C GLU A 46 -0.65 23.46 -16.91
N ALA A 47 -1.22 24.53 -17.46
CA ALA A 47 -1.17 25.84 -16.82
C ALA A 47 -2.12 25.90 -15.62
N ILE A 48 -1.57 26.12 -14.44
CA ILE A 48 -2.32 26.26 -13.19
C ILE A 48 -1.80 27.45 -12.39
N THR A 49 -2.67 28.02 -11.55
CA THR A 49 -2.27 29.06 -10.61
C THR A 49 -1.42 28.45 -9.50
N LEU A 50 -0.10 28.59 -9.65
CA LEU A 50 0.89 28.23 -8.65
C LEU A 50 1.95 29.32 -8.53
N THR A 51 2.49 29.47 -7.33
CA THR A 51 3.67 30.30 -7.06
C THR A 51 4.68 29.51 -6.23
N ARG A 52 5.91 29.99 -6.14
CA ARG A 52 6.93 29.41 -5.27
C ARG A 52 7.75 30.47 -4.57
N SER A 53 8.34 30.10 -3.44
CA SER A 53 9.38 30.91 -2.79
C SER A 53 10.64 31.03 -3.66
N ALA A 54 11.54 31.93 -3.27
CA ALA A 54 12.86 32.03 -3.88
C ALA A 54 13.62 30.70 -3.79
N ILE A 55 14.43 30.42 -4.81
CA ILE A 55 15.39 29.31 -4.76
C ILE A 55 16.72 29.95 -4.38
N ASP A 56 17.13 29.73 -3.14
CA ASP A 56 18.43 30.18 -2.67
C ASP A 56 19.51 29.16 -3.04
N SER A 57 20.63 29.64 -3.58
CA SER A 57 21.81 28.84 -3.86
C SER A 57 22.86 29.13 -2.78
N SER A 58 22.59 28.65 -1.57
CA SER A 58 23.55 28.78 -0.46
C SER A 58 24.46 27.54 -0.37
N SER A 59 25.67 27.71 0.18
CA SER A 59 26.54 26.58 0.54
C SER A 59 25.97 25.73 1.68
N ASP A 60 24.95 26.25 2.37
CA ASP A 60 24.22 25.60 3.45
C ASP A 60 23.05 24.81 2.84
N LEU A 61 23.36 23.61 2.36
CA LEU A 61 22.44 22.75 1.61
C LEU A 61 21.18 22.36 2.41
N GLU A 62 21.22 22.44 3.75
CA GLU A 62 20.06 22.20 4.63
C GLU A 62 19.00 23.31 4.53
N LYS A 63 19.37 24.51 4.08
CA LYS A 63 18.47 25.68 3.97
C LYS A 63 17.82 25.87 2.61
N ASN A 64 18.09 25.00 1.64
CA ASN A 64 17.55 25.13 0.28
C ASN A 64 16.14 24.52 0.16
N SER A 65 15.27 24.74 1.14
CA SER A 65 13.85 24.38 1.07
C SER A 65 13.09 25.41 0.24
N ILE A 66 12.05 24.95 -0.45
CA ILE A 66 11.14 25.82 -1.19
C ILE A 66 9.70 25.55 -0.77
N ASP A 67 8.91 26.60 -0.69
CA ASP A 67 7.47 26.50 -0.49
C ASP A 67 6.78 26.73 -1.85
N ILE A 68 5.99 25.77 -2.31
CA ILE A 68 5.19 25.86 -3.53
C ILE A 68 3.72 26.05 -3.14
N THR A 69 3.13 27.18 -3.50
CA THR A 69 1.76 27.53 -3.14
C THR A 69 0.82 27.36 -4.33
N PHE A 70 -0.25 26.60 -4.10
CA PHE A 70 -1.34 26.38 -5.04
C PHE A 70 -2.59 27.13 -4.59
N ALA A 71 -3.45 27.48 -5.56
CA ALA A 71 -4.82 27.88 -5.25
C ALA A 71 -5.61 26.73 -4.60
N LEU A 72 -6.54 27.05 -3.70
CA LEU A 72 -7.36 26.06 -2.97
C LEU A 72 -8.10 25.09 -3.89
N ASN A 73 -8.52 25.52 -5.08
CA ASN A 73 -9.25 24.69 -6.05
C ASN A 73 -8.37 23.71 -6.85
N SER A 74 -7.04 23.72 -6.63
CA SER A 74 -6.15 22.74 -7.24
C SER A 74 -6.46 21.34 -6.73
N LYS A 75 -6.97 20.47 -7.62
CA LYS A 75 -7.29 19.08 -7.30
C LYS A 75 -6.07 18.35 -6.71
N PHE A 76 -4.90 18.54 -7.30
CA PHE A 76 -3.66 17.95 -6.82
C PHE A 76 -3.28 18.41 -5.41
N ALA A 77 -3.41 19.71 -5.11
CA ALA A 77 -3.07 20.22 -3.79
C ALA A 77 -4.07 19.78 -2.70
N GLN A 78 -5.36 19.69 -3.05
CA GLN A 78 -6.38 19.11 -2.16
C GLN A 78 -6.13 17.62 -1.90
N ASP A 79 -5.78 16.86 -2.95
CA ASP A 79 -5.41 15.45 -2.81
C ASP A 79 -4.17 15.30 -1.93
N CYS A 80 -3.18 16.19 -2.07
CA CYS A 80 -2.02 16.24 -1.19
C CYS A 80 -2.42 16.54 0.27
N LEU A 81 -3.39 17.44 0.52
CA LEU A 81 -3.86 17.70 1.88
C LEU A 81 -4.45 16.44 2.54
N ARG A 82 -5.12 15.60 1.73
CA ARG A 82 -5.74 14.34 2.16
C ARG A 82 -4.72 13.21 2.32
N SER A 83 -3.77 13.08 1.39
CA SER A 83 -2.95 11.87 1.23
C SER A 83 -1.44 12.09 1.10
N ALA A 84 -0.91 13.33 1.16
CA ALA A 84 0.51 13.60 0.87
C ALA A 84 1.53 12.95 1.82
N LEU A 85 1.07 12.30 2.90
CA LEU A 85 1.91 11.56 3.83
C LEU A 85 1.65 10.04 3.78
N GLU A 86 0.80 9.58 2.86
CA GLU A 86 0.63 8.16 2.57
C GLU A 86 1.73 7.66 1.63
N GLU A 87 2.20 8.52 0.72
CA GLU A 87 3.28 8.22 -0.23
C GLU A 87 4.25 9.40 -0.35
N ASN A 88 5.52 9.10 -0.63
CA ASN A 88 6.52 10.15 -0.87
C ASN A 88 6.26 10.83 -2.22
N ILE A 89 6.11 12.16 -2.20
CA ILE A 89 5.96 12.98 -3.41
C ILE A 89 7.31 13.62 -3.75
N LEU A 90 7.90 13.23 -4.86
CA LEU A 90 9.11 13.85 -5.41
C LEU A 90 8.72 15.04 -6.27
N VAL A 91 9.51 16.11 -6.18
CA VAL A 91 9.26 17.37 -6.87
C VAL A 91 10.49 17.78 -7.64
N LYS A 92 10.31 18.11 -8.92
CA LYS A 92 11.34 18.65 -9.79
C LYS A 92 10.85 19.92 -10.44
N VAL A 93 11.57 21.01 -10.21
CA VAL A 93 11.33 22.32 -10.82
C VAL A 93 12.38 22.55 -11.90
N SER A 94 11.93 22.81 -13.12
CA SER A 94 12.79 22.98 -14.29
C SER A 94 12.49 24.31 -15.00
N LYS A 95 13.50 24.83 -15.69
CA LYS A 95 13.39 26.00 -16.55
C LYS A 95 13.39 25.55 -18.00
N LEU A 96 12.41 25.98 -18.78
CA LEU A 96 12.45 25.90 -20.24
C LEU A 96 12.76 27.29 -20.82
N GLN A 97 13.86 27.40 -21.56
CA GLN A 97 14.24 28.63 -22.26
C GLN A 97 15.07 28.28 -23.50
N PHE A 98 14.78 28.92 -24.63
CA PHE A 98 15.41 28.64 -25.92
C PHE A 98 15.33 27.17 -26.35
N GLY A 99 14.25 26.47 -25.98
CA GLY A 99 14.10 25.02 -26.20
C GLY A 99 15.02 24.14 -25.35
N ASN A 100 15.78 24.71 -24.41
CA ASN A 100 16.61 23.97 -23.48
C ASN A 100 15.91 23.84 -22.13
N LEU A 101 15.81 22.60 -21.64
CA LEU A 101 15.31 22.27 -20.32
C LEU A 101 16.48 22.16 -19.33
N SER A 102 16.44 22.91 -18.23
CA SER A 102 17.44 22.83 -17.16
C SER A 102 16.78 22.72 -15.79
N THR A 103 17.14 21.72 -14.98
CA THR A 103 16.64 21.57 -13.60
C THR A 103 17.11 22.73 -12.73
N LEU A 104 16.17 23.38 -12.05
CA LEU A 104 16.45 24.46 -11.09
C LEU A 104 16.52 23.94 -9.67
N TRP A 105 15.62 23.02 -9.31
CA TRP A 105 15.51 22.49 -7.96
C TRP A 105 14.89 21.09 -8.00
N GLN A 106 15.30 20.21 -7.09
CA GLN A 106 14.73 18.88 -6.92
C GLN A 106 14.74 18.49 -5.45
N GLY A 107 13.69 17.80 -5.02
CA GLY A 107 13.55 17.30 -3.67
C GLY A 107 12.23 16.58 -3.47
N ARG A 108 11.68 16.65 -2.26
CA ARG A 108 10.41 16.02 -1.89
C ARG A 108 9.51 16.95 -1.11
N VAL A 109 8.22 16.69 -1.14
CA VAL A 109 7.25 17.34 -0.23
C VAL A 109 7.42 16.76 1.18
N THR A 110 7.54 17.62 2.19
CA THR A 110 7.68 17.22 3.60
C THR A 110 6.45 17.58 4.44
N ALA A 111 5.71 18.62 4.06
CA ALA A 111 4.48 19.01 4.72
C ALA A 111 3.53 19.72 3.76
N VAL A 112 2.23 19.66 4.07
CA VAL A 112 1.17 20.38 3.36
C VAL A 112 0.49 21.30 4.37
N LYS A 113 0.45 22.61 4.09
CA LYS A 113 -0.14 23.62 4.97
C LYS A 113 -1.28 24.33 4.24
N PRO A 114 -2.54 24.12 4.64
CA PRO A 114 -3.64 24.95 4.17
C PRO A 114 -3.58 26.32 4.85
N ASP A 115 -3.77 27.40 4.08
CA ASP A 115 -3.89 28.77 4.59
C ASP A 115 -4.98 29.52 3.82
N GLY A 116 -6.18 29.60 4.41
CA GLY A 116 -7.35 30.26 3.81
C GLY A 116 -7.72 29.70 2.42
N VAL A 117 -7.39 30.44 1.37
CA VAL A 117 -7.69 30.13 -0.04
C VAL A 117 -6.49 29.57 -0.81
N GLU A 118 -5.42 29.22 -0.10
CA GLU A 118 -4.19 28.67 -0.66
C GLU A 118 -3.77 27.39 0.07
N ILE A 119 -3.02 26.54 -0.64
CA ILE A 119 -2.39 25.35 -0.09
C ILE A 119 -0.90 25.42 -0.40
N THR A 120 -0.07 25.45 0.64
CA THR A 120 1.39 25.50 0.52
C THR A 120 2.00 24.13 0.76
N LEU A 121 2.69 23.60 -0.24
CA LEU A 121 3.55 22.43 -0.13
C LEU A 121 4.93 22.88 0.31
N LYS A 122 5.40 22.40 1.46
CA LYS A 122 6.78 22.57 1.91
C LYS A 122 7.62 21.50 1.26
N CYS A 123 8.67 21.91 0.55
CA CYS A 123 9.55 21.01 -0.17
C CYS A 123 10.99 21.18 0.31
N GLU A 124 11.67 20.06 0.53
CA GLU A 124 13.06 20.02 0.99
C GLU A 124 13.90 19.15 0.06
N THR A 125 15.19 19.47 -0.05
CA THR A 125 16.14 18.62 -0.79
C THR A 125 16.42 17.34 0.00
N ASP A 126 16.91 16.31 -0.68
CA ASP A 126 17.26 15.03 -0.02
C ASP A 126 18.43 15.15 0.97
N TYR A 127 19.12 16.31 1.01
CA TYR A 127 20.25 16.60 1.87
C TYR A 127 19.91 16.53 3.37
N THR A 128 18.67 16.80 3.76
CA THR A 128 18.21 16.63 5.16
C THR A 128 18.42 15.22 5.71
N SER A 129 18.62 14.23 4.83
CA SER A 129 19.00 12.87 5.22
C SER A 129 20.43 12.78 5.78
N LEU A 130 21.35 13.66 5.38
CA LEU A 130 22.75 13.71 5.81
C LEU A 130 22.93 14.37 7.18
N GLY A 131 22.06 15.32 7.56
CA GLY A 131 22.06 15.96 8.89
C GLY A 131 21.55 15.08 10.04
N ARG A 132 21.19 13.81 9.74
CA ARG A 132 20.69 12.89 10.77
C ARG A 132 21.84 12.39 11.64
N ALA A 133 21.67 12.49 12.97
CA ALA A 133 22.66 11.97 13.93
C ALA A 133 23.01 10.50 13.64
N GLY A 134 24.32 10.22 13.51
CA GLY A 134 24.85 8.88 13.23
C GLY A 134 24.79 7.93 14.44
N ALA A 135 25.07 8.44 15.64
CA ALA A 135 24.97 7.67 16.88
C ALA A 135 23.59 7.83 17.52
N ARG A 136 22.60 7.05 17.05
CA ARG A 136 21.21 7.12 17.53
C ARG A 136 20.95 6.35 18.82
N TYR A 137 21.77 5.33 19.11
CA TYR A 137 21.55 4.46 20.25
C TYR A 137 22.17 5.05 21.52
N LYS A 138 21.33 5.18 22.54
CA LYS A 138 21.71 5.57 23.90
C LYS A 138 21.57 4.36 24.82
N TYR A 139 22.30 4.37 25.95
CA TYR A 139 22.02 3.44 27.04
C TYR A 139 20.64 3.77 27.62
N GLN A 140 19.69 2.86 27.46
CA GLN A 140 18.32 2.98 27.95
C GLN A 140 17.76 1.61 28.31
N ARG A 141 16.77 1.55 29.21
CA ARG A 141 16.15 0.29 29.63
C ARG A 141 15.35 -0.39 28.53
N THR A 142 14.66 0.41 27.71
CA THR A 142 13.79 -0.06 26.64
C THR A 142 14.59 -0.44 25.39
N CYS A 143 14.11 -1.42 24.64
CA CYS A 143 14.66 -1.80 23.34
C CYS A 143 14.69 -0.58 22.41
N CYS A 144 15.86 -0.32 21.80
CA CYS A 144 16.03 0.76 20.84
C CYS A 144 15.82 0.36 19.38
N HIS A 145 15.58 -0.93 19.11
CA HIS A 145 15.28 -1.39 17.75
C HIS A 145 13.86 -1.04 17.33
N ASP A 146 13.71 -0.67 16.07
CA ASP A 146 12.41 -0.61 15.41
C ASP A 146 11.82 -2.02 15.31
N LEU A 147 10.52 -2.17 15.60
CA LEU A 147 9.85 -3.46 15.54
C LEU A 147 9.83 -3.93 14.07
N TYR A 148 10.19 -5.19 13.83
CA TYR A 148 10.42 -5.76 12.49
C TYR A 148 11.58 -5.12 11.69
N GLY A 149 12.31 -4.19 12.29
CA GLY A 149 13.50 -3.59 11.68
C GLY A 149 14.69 -4.55 11.69
N SER A 150 15.76 -4.15 11.00
CA SER A 150 17.00 -4.93 10.84
C SER A 150 17.66 -5.33 12.16
N GLY A 151 17.53 -4.49 13.20
CA GLY A 151 18.01 -4.82 14.55
C GLY A 151 17.12 -5.83 15.28
N CYS A 152 15.80 -5.68 15.17
CA CYS A 152 14.83 -6.57 15.82
C CYS A 152 14.83 -7.96 15.18
N LYS A 153 15.00 -8.06 13.86
CA LYS A 153 15.00 -9.31 13.07
C LYS A 153 13.74 -10.18 13.17
N LEU A 154 12.68 -9.69 13.82
CA LEU A 154 11.40 -10.39 13.85
C LEU A 154 10.81 -10.37 12.43
N ASP A 155 10.44 -11.53 11.91
CA ASP A 155 9.83 -11.64 10.58
C ASP A 155 8.39 -11.10 10.63
N LYS A 156 8.16 -9.95 9.99
CA LYS A 156 6.85 -9.30 9.93
C LYS A 156 5.77 -10.22 9.33
N SER A 157 6.12 -11.07 8.37
CA SER A 157 5.15 -11.90 7.64
C SER A 157 4.44 -12.93 8.53
N GLN A 158 5.07 -13.35 9.63
CA GLN A 158 4.54 -14.35 10.55
C GLN A 158 3.54 -13.79 11.58
N TRP A 159 3.42 -12.46 11.68
CA TRP A 159 2.64 -11.80 12.75
C TRP A 159 1.47 -10.97 12.23
N GLY A 160 1.31 -10.85 10.91
CA GLY A 160 0.19 -10.12 10.32
C GLY A 160 -1.11 -10.89 10.46
N ILE A 161 -2.13 -10.24 11.01
CA ILE A 161 -3.50 -10.78 11.03
C ILE A 161 -4.29 -10.04 9.95
N GLN A 162 -4.73 -10.77 8.94
CA GLN A 162 -5.58 -10.23 7.87
C GLN A 162 -7.01 -10.11 8.37
N THR A 163 -7.65 -8.96 8.10
CA THR A 163 -9.03 -8.65 8.48
C THR A 163 -9.64 -7.66 7.48
N THR A 164 -10.89 -7.26 7.69
CA THR A 164 -11.59 -6.22 6.92
C THR A 164 -12.06 -5.10 7.86
N VAL A 165 -12.21 -3.91 7.30
CA VAL A 165 -12.67 -2.73 8.05
C VAL A 165 -14.20 -2.67 8.02
N LYS A 166 -14.82 -2.63 9.21
CA LYS A 166 -16.26 -2.44 9.40
C LYS A 166 -16.68 -0.99 9.32
N SER A 167 -15.93 -0.10 9.96
CA SER A 167 -16.21 1.34 9.95
C SER A 167 -14.96 2.15 10.30
N VAL A 168 -14.94 3.39 9.85
CA VAL A 168 -13.89 4.37 10.14
C VAL A 168 -14.56 5.66 10.64
N ASP A 169 -14.19 6.10 11.84
CA ASP A 169 -14.51 7.44 12.36
C ASP A 169 -13.22 8.17 12.71
N LYS A 170 -12.74 8.98 11.75
CA LYS A 170 -11.50 9.76 11.82
C LYS A 170 -10.27 8.88 12.12
N LEU A 171 -9.94 8.71 13.40
CA LEU A 171 -8.81 7.91 13.89
C LEU A 171 -9.25 6.53 14.40
N ASN A 172 -10.52 6.38 14.75
CA ASN A 172 -11.08 5.14 15.28
C ASN A 172 -11.47 4.23 14.13
N VAL A 173 -10.97 3.00 14.13
CA VAL A 173 -11.25 2.00 13.11
C VAL A 173 -11.81 0.77 13.80
N GLN A 174 -12.96 0.30 13.31
CA GLN A 174 -13.55 -0.96 13.73
C GLN A 174 -13.16 -2.05 12.73
N LEU A 175 -12.48 -3.09 13.23
CA LEU A 175 -12.08 -4.27 12.47
C LEU A 175 -13.06 -5.41 12.71
N ARG A 176 -12.93 -6.51 11.95
CA ARG A 176 -13.79 -7.69 12.07
C ARG A 176 -13.02 -8.93 12.49
N ASP A 177 -13.71 -9.86 13.14
CA ASP A 177 -13.25 -11.24 13.36
C ASP A 177 -11.89 -11.36 14.05
N LEU A 178 -11.54 -10.38 14.90
CA LEU A 178 -10.35 -10.42 15.75
C LEU A 178 -10.70 -10.95 17.13
N ALA A 179 -9.96 -11.98 17.55
CA ALA A 179 -9.99 -12.54 18.90
C ALA A 179 -8.60 -12.36 19.52
N VAL A 180 -8.33 -11.15 20.02
CA VAL A 180 -7.05 -10.79 20.65
C VAL A 180 -7.29 -10.02 21.95
N ASP A 181 -6.30 -10.05 22.83
CA ASP A 181 -6.32 -9.30 24.08
C ASP A 181 -6.32 -7.78 23.85
N ASP A 182 -6.76 -7.03 24.86
CA ASP A 182 -6.63 -5.58 24.86
C ASP A 182 -5.17 -5.16 24.71
N ASN A 183 -4.96 -4.07 23.97
CA ASN A 183 -3.65 -3.52 23.63
C ASN A 183 -2.73 -4.46 22.83
N TYR A 184 -3.22 -5.58 22.28
CA TYR A 184 -2.42 -6.48 21.45
C TYR A 184 -1.75 -5.75 20.25
N PHE A 185 -2.45 -4.77 19.66
CA PHE A 185 -1.94 -3.97 18.54
C PHE A 185 -1.37 -2.61 18.94
N ARG A 186 -1.30 -2.28 20.23
CA ARG A 186 -0.78 -0.98 20.70
C ARG A 186 0.70 -0.84 20.34
N LEU A 187 1.09 0.26 19.68
CA LEU A 187 2.41 0.48 19.06
C LEU A 187 2.71 -0.48 17.90
N GLY A 188 1.69 -1.15 17.37
CA GLY A 188 1.73 -1.92 16.14
C GLY A 188 1.40 -1.05 14.95
N MET A 189 1.00 -1.68 13.85
CA MET A 189 0.62 -0.98 12.63
C MET A 189 -0.55 -1.65 11.93
N LEU A 190 -1.40 -0.84 11.33
CA LEU A 190 -2.37 -1.26 10.32
C LEU A 190 -1.76 -1.00 8.95
N GLN A 191 -1.80 -1.99 8.08
CA GLN A 191 -1.43 -1.88 6.68
C GLN A 191 -2.69 -1.90 5.82
N SER A 192 -2.89 -0.86 5.00
CA SER A 192 -4.01 -0.78 4.05
C SER A 192 -3.86 -1.80 2.92
N SER A 193 -4.92 -1.98 2.12
CA SER A 193 -4.86 -2.78 0.90
C SER A 193 -3.86 -2.25 -0.13
N THR A 194 -3.56 -0.94 -0.08
CA THR A 194 -2.55 -0.26 -0.90
C THR A 194 -1.13 -0.37 -0.35
N GLY A 195 -0.94 -1.04 0.79
CA GLY A 195 0.38 -1.28 1.39
C GLY A 195 0.89 -0.18 2.34
N VAL A 196 0.12 0.89 2.54
CA VAL A 196 0.47 2.01 3.43
C VAL A 196 0.35 1.55 4.88
N ASN A 197 1.39 1.79 5.68
CA ASN A 197 1.41 1.45 7.11
C ASN A 197 1.10 2.67 7.97
N VAL A 198 0.18 2.52 8.93
CA VAL A 198 -0.16 3.54 9.93
C VAL A 198 -0.06 2.94 11.33
N ALA A 199 0.63 3.64 12.23
CA ALA A 199 0.82 3.18 13.59
C ALA A 199 -0.49 3.24 14.40
N ILE A 200 -0.65 2.27 15.30
CA ILE A 200 -1.79 2.14 16.20
C ILE A 200 -1.40 2.67 17.58
N GLU A 201 -2.10 3.70 18.05
CA GLU A 201 -1.90 4.32 19.36
C GLU A 201 -2.46 3.46 20.50
N SER A 202 -3.66 2.91 20.29
CA SER A 202 -4.36 2.05 21.26
C SER A 202 -5.23 1.02 20.56
N SER A 203 -5.53 -0.09 21.25
CA SER A 203 -6.44 -1.13 20.73
C SER A 203 -7.19 -1.80 21.88
N SER A 204 -8.45 -2.15 21.63
CA SER A 204 -9.27 -2.99 22.52
C SER A 204 -10.11 -3.91 21.66
N GLY A 205 -9.85 -5.23 21.77
CA GLY A 205 -10.41 -6.25 20.89
C GLY A 205 -10.31 -5.88 19.40
N GLN A 206 -11.46 -5.55 18.80
CA GLN A 206 -11.61 -5.24 17.37
C GLN A 206 -11.50 -3.75 17.05
N SER A 207 -11.39 -2.88 18.05
CA SER A 207 -11.29 -1.43 17.86
C SER A 207 -9.84 -0.99 17.96
N VAL A 208 -9.37 -0.21 16.99
CA VAL A 208 -8.03 0.39 17.00
C VAL A 208 -8.11 1.90 16.81
N THR A 209 -7.24 2.64 17.49
CA THR A 209 -7.07 4.09 17.28
C THR A 209 -5.75 4.34 16.57
N LEU A 210 -5.81 4.98 15.40
CA LEU A 210 -4.63 5.33 14.61
C LEU A 210 -3.99 6.63 15.12
N ILE A 211 -2.66 6.74 15.01
CA ILE A 211 -1.93 7.97 15.39
C ILE A 211 -2.22 9.16 14.46
N ARG A 212 -2.65 8.87 13.23
CA ARG A 212 -3.02 9.85 12.21
C ARG A 212 -4.14 9.29 11.36
N ARG A 213 -4.86 10.19 10.69
CA ARG A 213 -5.87 9.80 9.71
C ARG A 213 -5.20 9.10 8.53
N LEU A 214 -5.91 8.10 8.02
CA LEU A 214 -5.66 7.43 6.75
C LEU A 214 -6.93 7.57 5.94
N ASP A 215 -6.99 8.61 5.11
CA ASP A 215 -8.26 9.04 4.53
C ASP A 215 -8.75 8.06 3.46
N THR A 216 -7.83 7.35 2.81
CA THR A 216 -8.14 6.25 1.87
C THR A 216 -8.80 5.04 2.53
N LEU A 217 -8.73 4.91 3.86
CA LEU A 217 -9.33 3.77 4.58
C LEU A 217 -10.86 3.83 4.59
N ALA A 218 -11.44 5.04 4.57
CA ALA A 218 -12.89 5.22 4.53
C ALA A 218 -13.50 4.69 3.21
N ASP A 219 -12.74 4.78 2.12
CA ASP A 219 -13.11 4.23 0.81
C ASP A 219 -12.92 2.69 0.75
N GLN A 220 -12.29 2.09 1.76
CA GLN A 220 -11.97 0.67 1.87
C GLN A 220 -12.82 -0.07 2.93
N VAL A 221 -13.97 0.49 3.30
CA VAL A 221 -14.90 -0.17 4.24
C VAL A 221 -15.61 -1.32 3.53
N THR A 222 -15.59 -2.50 4.14
CA THR A 222 -16.31 -3.68 3.64
C THR A 222 -17.65 -3.82 4.37
N THR A 223 -18.75 -3.74 3.62
CA THR A 223 -20.11 -3.88 4.17
C THR A 223 -20.39 -5.31 4.63
N ASP A 224 -21.37 -5.48 5.52
CA ASP A 224 -21.78 -6.81 6.00
C ASP A 224 -22.28 -7.69 4.84
N GLU A 225 -23.00 -7.10 3.88
CA GLU A 225 -23.52 -7.77 2.70
C GLU A 225 -22.40 -8.22 1.76
N ALA A 226 -21.40 -7.37 1.51
CA ALA A 226 -20.26 -7.69 0.64
C ALA A 226 -19.43 -8.83 1.24
N LEU A 227 -19.15 -8.78 2.55
CA LEU A 227 -18.41 -9.84 3.23
C LEU A 227 -19.18 -11.17 3.23
N LEU A 228 -20.49 -11.14 3.42
CA LEU A 228 -21.34 -12.34 3.35
C LEU A 228 -21.34 -12.94 1.93
N ALA A 229 -21.46 -12.11 0.90
CA ALA A 229 -21.41 -12.54 -0.50
C ALA A 229 -20.05 -13.18 -0.83
N TYR A 230 -18.94 -12.57 -0.41
CA TYR A 230 -17.60 -13.11 -0.55
C TYR A 230 -17.44 -14.48 0.13
N ASN A 231 -17.86 -14.59 1.39
CA ASN A 231 -17.75 -15.86 2.13
C ASN A 231 -18.60 -16.96 1.51
N THR A 232 -19.82 -16.64 1.05
CA THR A 232 -20.73 -17.60 0.42
C THR A 232 -20.19 -18.08 -0.92
N THR A 233 -19.81 -17.17 -1.81
CA THR A 233 -19.25 -17.51 -3.13
C THR A 233 -17.94 -18.28 -3.02
N LYS A 234 -17.08 -17.94 -2.05
CA LYS A 234 -15.87 -18.71 -1.74
C LYS A 234 -16.18 -20.16 -1.38
N GLN A 235 -17.19 -20.39 -0.54
CA GLN A 235 -17.59 -21.76 -0.17
C GLN A 235 -18.16 -22.51 -1.37
N THR A 236 -19.00 -21.87 -2.19
CA THR A 236 -19.53 -22.46 -3.43
C THR A 236 -18.40 -22.84 -4.40
N TRP A 237 -17.40 -21.98 -4.58
CA TRP A 237 -16.26 -22.26 -5.44
C TRP A 237 -15.43 -23.45 -4.93
N LEU A 238 -15.14 -23.52 -3.62
CA LEU A 238 -14.46 -24.67 -3.02
C LEU A 238 -15.24 -25.98 -3.17
N GLN A 239 -16.58 -25.92 -3.06
CA GLN A 239 -17.44 -27.08 -3.29
C GLN A 239 -17.42 -27.53 -4.76
N ALA A 240 -17.41 -26.59 -5.71
CA ALA A 240 -17.31 -26.89 -7.13
C ALA A 240 -15.96 -27.53 -7.49
N ILE A 241 -14.85 -27.00 -6.97
CA ILE A 241 -13.50 -27.61 -7.13
C ILE A 241 -13.49 -29.05 -6.62
N ASN A 242 -14.09 -29.29 -5.45
CA ASN A 242 -14.16 -30.64 -4.89
C ASN A 242 -15.02 -31.57 -5.76
N ALA A 243 -16.16 -31.09 -6.28
CA ALA A 243 -17.01 -31.85 -7.20
C ALA A 243 -16.30 -32.20 -8.51
N GLU A 244 -15.54 -31.27 -9.09
CA GLU A 244 -14.71 -31.49 -10.28
C GLU A 244 -13.60 -32.51 -10.02
N THR A 245 -12.97 -32.45 -8.85
CA THR A 245 -11.95 -33.45 -8.42
C THR A 245 -12.55 -34.85 -8.30
N ILE A 246 -13.77 -34.96 -7.76
CA ILE A 246 -14.51 -36.23 -7.67
C ILE A 246 -14.90 -36.73 -9.07
N ALA A 247 -15.43 -35.88 -9.94
CA ALA A 247 -15.79 -36.24 -11.31
C ALA A 247 -14.58 -36.69 -12.13
N THR A 248 -13.43 -36.04 -11.94
CA THR A 248 -12.16 -36.44 -12.56
C THR A 248 -11.74 -37.84 -12.10
N SER A 249 -11.83 -38.10 -10.79
CA SER A 249 -11.47 -39.41 -10.24
C SER A 249 -12.40 -40.52 -10.76
N ALA A 250 -13.71 -40.25 -10.85
CA ALA A 250 -14.70 -41.19 -11.38
C ALA A 250 -14.50 -41.48 -12.88
N LEU A 251 -14.11 -40.48 -13.68
CA LEU A 251 -13.77 -40.69 -15.09
C LEU A 251 -12.52 -41.57 -15.24
N ILE A 252 -11.48 -41.32 -14.43
CA ILE A 252 -10.25 -42.12 -14.44
C ILE A 252 -10.57 -43.59 -14.09
N GLU A 253 -11.40 -43.83 -13.07
CA GLU A 253 -11.85 -45.17 -12.68
C GLU A 253 -12.64 -45.85 -13.81
N ALA A 254 -13.60 -45.15 -14.42
CA ALA A 254 -14.36 -45.69 -15.56
C ALA A 254 -13.48 -46.05 -16.77
N ILE A 255 -12.45 -45.24 -17.05
CA ILE A 255 -11.46 -45.53 -18.09
C ILE A 255 -10.66 -46.79 -17.73
N ALA A 256 -10.21 -46.91 -16.48
CA ALA A 256 -9.46 -48.06 -16.00
C ALA A 256 -10.30 -49.35 -16.06
N ASP A 257 -11.58 -49.30 -15.67
CA ASP A 257 -12.51 -50.42 -15.74
C ASP A 257 -12.74 -50.89 -17.18
N ARG A 258 -12.93 -49.95 -18.11
CA ARG A 258 -13.02 -50.26 -19.55
C ARG A 258 -11.74 -50.93 -20.06
N ASP A 259 -10.58 -50.40 -19.69
CA ASP A 259 -9.28 -50.90 -20.16
C ASP A 259 -8.91 -52.26 -19.52
N ALA A 260 -9.58 -52.64 -18.43
CA ALA A 260 -9.40 -53.92 -17.73
C ALA A 260 -10.26 -55.08 -18.26
N LEU A 261 -11.16 -54.84 -19.24
CA LEU A 261 -12.02 -55.87 -19.83
C LEU A 261 -11.21 -56.98 -20.53
N ASP A 262 -11.61 -58.24 -20.34
CA ASP A 262 -10.96 -59.42 -20.95
C ASP A 262 -11.35 -59.59 -22.43
N PRO A 263 -10.43 -59.43 -23.38
CA PRO A 263 -10.71 -59.60 -24.81
C PRO A 263 -11.12 -61.03 -25.22
N ALA A 264 -10.86 -62.03 -24.36
CA ALA A 264 -11.26 -63.41 -24.60
C ALA A 264 -12.71 -63.72 -24.17
N SER A 265 -13.41 -62.78 -23.53
CA SER A 265 -14.79 -62.97 -23.08
C SER A 265 -15.76 -63.12 -24.28
N PRO A 266 -16.69 -64.10 -24.25
CA PRO A 266 -17.74 -64.23 -25.26
C PRO A 266 -18.67 -63.01 -25.38
N THR A 267 -18.73 -62.16 -24.34
CA THR A 267 -19.56 -60.95 -24.28
C THR A 267 -18.78 -59.65 -24.48
N TYR A 268 -17.47 -59.73 -24.76
CA TYR A 268 -16.55 -58.59 -24.78
C TYR A 268 -17.04 -57.39 -25.60
N GLU A 269 -17.63 -57.63 -26.79
CA GLU A 269 -18.08 -56.55 -27.67
C GLU A 269 -19.23 -55.74 -27.06
N GLN A 270 -20.14 -56.40 -26.34
CA GLN A 270 -21.21 -55.72 -25.61
C GLN A 270 -20.67 -55.03 -24.35
N ASP A 271 -19.82 -55.72 -23.59
CA ASP A 271 -19.22 -55.20 -22.35
C ASP A 271 -18.39 -53.93 -22.63
N LEU A 272 -17.68 -53.89 -23.77
CA LEU A 272 -16.91 -52.74 -24.23
C LEU A 272 -17.80 -51.54 -24.60
N LEU A 273 -18.93 -51.79 -25.28
CA LEU A 273 -19.90 -50.74 -25.62
C LEU A 273 -20.52 -50.13 -24.37
N ASP A 274 -20.91 -50.98 -23.41
CA ASP A 274 -21.50 -50.55 -22.14
C ASP A 274 -20.49 -49.75 -21.30
N ALA A 275 -19.24 -50.21 -21.21
CA ALA A 275 -18.16 -49.50 -20.51
C ALA A 275 -17.81 -48.17 -21.19
N GLN A 276 -17.80 -48.10 -22.53
CA GLN A 276 -17.57 -46.85 -23.25
C GLN A 276 -18.71 -45.84 -23.01
N ALA A 277 -19.96 -46.29 -22.93
CA ALA A 277 -21.09 -45.42 -22.59
C ALA A 277 -20.95 -44.82 -21.17
N ILE A 278 -20.41 -45.58 -20.21
CA ILE A 278 -20.10 -45.09 -18.86
C ILE A 278 -18.99 -44.03 -18.92
N VAL A 279 -17.92 -44.25 -19.70
CA VAL A 279 -16.84 -43.27 -19.88
C VAL A 279 -17.38 -41.96 -20.48
N ASP A 280 -18.19 -42.03 -21.53
CA ASP A 280 -18.78 -40.85 -22.17
C ASP A 280 -19.73 -40.09 -21.21
N GLN A 281 -20.48 -40.83 -20.38
CA GLN A 281 -21.29 -40.26 -19.31
C GLN A 281 -20.41 -39.54 -18.28
N LYS A 282 -19.34 -40.18 -17.79
CA LYS A 282 -18.42 -39.58 -16.82
C LYS A 282 -17.67 -38.37 -17.39
N GLN A 283 -17.33 -38.39 -18.67
CA GLN A 283 -16.76 -37.24 -19.36
C GLN A 283 -17.76 -36.07 -19.37
N SER A 284 -19.03 -36.32 -19.71
CA SER A 284 -20.07 -35.28 -19.67
C SER A 284 -20.31 -34.75 -18.25
N GLU A 285 -20.25 -35.60 -17.22
CA GLU A 285 -20.31 -35.18 -15.81
C GLU A 285 -19.12 -34.29 -15.43
N LEU A 286 -17.91 -34.64 -15.88
CA LEU A 286 -16.70 -33.82 -15.67
C LEU A 286 -16.80 -32.46 -16.38
N ASP A 287 -17.23 -32.43 -17.64
CA ASP A 287 -17.38 -31.19 -18.42
C ASP A 287 -18.39 -30.24 -17.75
N ASN A 288 -19.50 -30.79 -17.23
CA ASN A 288 -20.47 -30.02 -16.45
C ASN A 288 -19.89 -29.50 -15.12
N ALA A 289 -19.12 -30.32 -14.41
CA ALA A 289 -18.47 -29.91 -13.16
C ALA A 289 -17.45 -28.80 -13.41
N HIS A 290 -16.67 -28.90 -14.50
CA HIS A 290 -15.71 -27.87 -14.90
C HIS A 290 -16.41 -26.53 -15.20
N GLN A 291 -17.52 -26.55 -15.95
CA GLN A 291 -18.30 -25.33 -16.20
C GLN A 291 -18.83 -24.72 -14.91
N GLN A 292 -19.33 -25.54 -13.97
CA GLN A 292 -19.79 -25.07 -12.66
C GLN A 292 -18.65 -24.45 -11.83
N THR A 293 -17.45 -25.03 -11.86
CA THR A 293 -16.27 -24.44 -11.22
C THR A 293 -15.94 -23.07 -11.80
N GLN A 294 -15.96 -22.93 -13.13
CA GLN A 294 -15.69 -21.66 -13.80
C GLN A 294 -16.74 -20.59 -13.46
N ASP A 295 -18.03 -20.96 -13.43
CA ASP A 295 -19.12 -20.05 -13.07
C ASP A 295 -19.02 -19.62 -11.60
N ALA A 296 -18.71 -20.56 -10.70
CA ALA A 296 -18.50 -20.27 -9.28
C ALA A 296 -17.27 -19.40 -9.05
N GLN A 297 -16.19 -19.61 -9.81
CA GLN A 297 -15.00 -18.76 -9.77
C GLN A 297 -15.32 -17.34 -10.21
N ASN A 298 -16.01 -17.17 -11.34
CA ASN A 298 -16.41 -15.85 -11.83
C ASN A 298 -17.27 -15.10 -10.79
N ALA A 299 -18.19 -15.80 -10.12
CA ALA A 299 -19.00 -15.21 -9.06
C ALA A 299 -18.16 -14.80 -7.83
N PHE A 300 -17.16 -15.61 -7.47
CA PHE A 300 -16.22 -15.29 -6.39
C PHE A 300 -15.32 -14.10 -6.73
N ASP A 301 -14.82 -14.01 -7.96
CA ASP A 301 -13.99 -12.90 -8.43
C ASP A 301 -14.76 -11.56 -8.35
N VAL A 302 -16.00 -11.55 -8.85
CA VAL A 302 -16.89 -10.37 -8.75
C VAL A 302 -17.17 -9.98 -7.29
N ALA A 303 -17.45 -10.96 -6.41
CA ALA A 303 -17.68 -10.67 -4.99
C ALA A 303 -16.41 -10.12 -4.30
N SER A 304 -15.23 -10.57 -4.73
CA SER A 304 -13.94 -10.17 -4.16
C SER A 304 -13.57 -8.71 -4.46
N GLU A 305 -14.05 -8.13 -5.57
CA GLU A 305 -13.83 -6.70 -5.90
C GLU A 305 -14.41 -5.74 -4.85
N SER A 306 -15.41 -6.19 -4.08
CA SER A 306 -16.09 -5.39 -3.05
C SER A 306 -15.53 -5.62 -1.64
N VAL A 307 -14.47 -6.42 -1.49
CA VAL A 307 -13.87 -6.73 -0.19
C VAL A 307 -12.45 -6.21 -0.13
N PHE A 308 -12.18 -5.35 0.85
CA PHE A 308 -10.86 -4.77 1.06
C PHE A 308 -10.21 -5.37 2.29
N PHE A 309 -9.18 -6.18 2.06
CA PHE A 309 -8.38 -6.73 3.14
C PHE A 309 -7.33 -5.72 3.63
N VAL A 310 -7.22 -5.64 4.95
CA VAL A 310 -6.16 -4.92 5.65
C VAL A 310 -5.42 -5.91 6.53
N THR A 311 -4.16 -5.61 6.83
CA THR A 311 -3.36 -6.44 7.72
C THR A 311 -2.98 -5.64 8.97
N VAL A 312 -3.31 -6.16 10.14
CA VAL A 312 -2.90 -5.57 11.42
C VAL A 312 -1.78 -6.37 12.05
N TYR A 313 -0.78 -5.66 12.55
CA TYR A 313 0.41 -6.24 13.14
C TYR A 313 0.49 -5.89 14.63
N PRO A 314 0.85 -6.84 15.50
CA PRO A 314 1.02 -6.58 16.91
C PRO A 314 2.10 -5.51 17.16
N GLY A 315 1.94 -4.80 18.27
CA GLY A 315 2.92 -3.83 18.71
C GLY A 315 3.86 -4.36 19.78
N CYS A 316 4.93 -3.60 20.04
CA CYS A 316 5.93 -3.95 21.03
C CYS A 316 6.17 -2.78 21.98
N MET A 317 5.89 -3.00 23.27
CA MET A 317 6.13 -2.05 24.36
C MET A 317 7.62 -1.84 24.69
N LYS A 318 8.52 -2.43 23.91
CA LYS A 318 9.99 -2.29 24.01
C LYS A 318 10.59 -2.74 25.35
N SER A 319 9.86 -3.47 26.20
CA SER A 319 10.41 -4.10 27.41
C SER A 319 10.97 -5.49 27.09
N LEU A 320 11.82 -6.02 27.98
CA LEU A 320 12.32 -7.40 27.85
C LEU A 320 11.16 -8.42 27.86
N THR A 321 10.17 -8.21 28.73
CA THR A 321 8.94 -9.03 28.79
C THR A 321 8.13 -8.95 27.50
N ALA A 322 7.99 -7.76 26.91
CA ALA A 322 7.32 -7.62 25.62
C ALA A 322 8.09 -8.34 24.51
N CYS A 323 9.42 -8.29 24.52
CA CYS A 323 10.26 -9.01 23.57
C CYS A 323 10.12 -10.53 23.69
N HIS A 324 9.96 -11.04 24.91
CA HIS A 324 9.73 -12.46 25.18
C HIS A 324 8.42 -12.98 24.59
N ARG A 325 7.36 -12.16 24.53
CA ARG A 325 6.09 -12.52 23.86
C ARG A 325 6.29 -12.87 22.37
N PHE A 326 7.32 -12.31 21.74
CA PHE A 326 7.69 -12.61 20.35
C PHE A 326 8.74 -13.72 20.23
N ASN A 327 9.13 -14.37 21.33
CA ASN A 327 10.25 -15.30 21.40
C ASN A 327 11.54 -14.73 20.77
N ASN A 328 11.82 -13.45 21.02
CA ASN A 328 12.87 -12.71 20.32
C ASN A 328 13.82 -11.96 21.28
N THR A 329 14.01 -12.47 22.49
CA THR A 329 14.85 -11.83 23.52
C THR A 329 16.32 -11.74 23.13
N ASP A 330 16.82 -12.63 22.27
CA ASP A 330 18.21 -12.63 21.82
C ASP A 330 18.57 -11.40 20.99
N ASN A 331 17.58 -10.78 20.34
CA ASN A 331 17.72 -9.52 19.60
C ASN A 331 17.23 -8.30 20.41
N PHE A 332 17.03 -8.43 21.73
CA PHE A 332 16.67 -7.30 22.57
C PHE A 332 17.89 -6.37 22.77
N LEU A 333 17.82 -5.14 22.24
CA LEU A 333 18.85 -4.13 22.44
C LEU A 333 18.38 -3.06 23.42
N GLY A 334 18.38 -3.41 24.70
CA GLY A 334 18.09 -2.52 25.82
C GLY A 334 18.77 -3.02 27.10
N PHE A 335 18.85 -2.16 28.11
CA PHE A 335 19.48 -2.47 29.40
C PHE A 335 18.42 -2.62 30.49
N ALA A 336 17.66 -3.71 30.45
CA ALA A 336 16.47 -3.92 31.31
C ALA A 336 16.74 -3.83 32.82
N TYR A 337 17.99 -4.07 33.23
CA TYR A 337 18.43 -4.04 34.64
C TYR A 337 19.23 -2.77 34.99
N MET A 338 19.32 -1.77 34.10
CA MET A 338 19.97 -0.49 34.39
C MET A 338 19.31 0.15 35.61
N PRO A 339 20.05 0.58 36.65
CA PRO A 339 19.47 1.29 37.79
C PRO A 339 18.70 2.54 37.34
N GLU A 340 17.59 2.84 38.01
CA GLU A 340 16.83 4.09 37.77
C GLU A 340 17.47 5.27 38.51
N ASP A 341 17.98 5.00 39.71
CA ASP A 341 18.68 5.98 40.52
C ASP A 341 20.11 6.21 40.03
N ASN A 342 20.51 7.47 39.97
CA ASN A 342 21.89 7.81 39.68
C ASN A 342 22.77 7.41 40.89
N PRO A 343 23.72 6.48 40.71
CA PRO A 343 24.55 5.98 41.82
C PRO A 343 25.49 7.05 42.40
N THR A 344 25.66 8.19 41.72
CA THR A 344 26.51 9.30 42.19
C THR A 344 25.77 10.32 43.06
N THR A 345 24.44 10.35 43.00
CA THR A 345 23.61 11.32 43.76
C THR A 345 22.75 10.64 44.83
N THR A 346 22.51 9.35 44.70
CA THR A 346 21.62 8.60 45.59
C THR A 346 22.45 7.95 46.69
N ARG A 347 22.36 8.48 47.91
CA ARG A 347 22.95 7.82 49.08
C ARG A 347 22.09 6.61 49.42
N ILE A 348 22.69 5.42 49.34
CA ILE A 348 22.12 4.21 49.94
C ILE A 348 22.23 4.42 51.45
N VAL A 349 21.11 4.74 52.10
CA VAL A 349 21.02 4.91 53.57
C VAL A 349 20.79 3.56 54.22
#